data_AF-A0A7X2LC02-F1
#
_entry.id   AF-A0A7X2LC02-F1
#
_cell.length_a   1.000
_cell.length_b   1.000
_cell.length_c   1.000
_cell.angle_alpha   90.00
_cell.angle_beta   90.00
_cell.angle_gamma   90.00
#
_symmetry.space_group_name_H-M   'P 1'
#
loop_
_entity.id
_entity.type
_entity.pdbx_description
1 polymer ?
#
loop_
_entity_poly.entity_id
_entity_poly.type
_entity_poly.pdbx_seq_one_letter_code
_entity_poly.pdbx_strand_id
1 'polypeptide(L)'
;MTRSVRILFSFALAALAATAQAAGPASSHSLTALRVEHRLSSLGTDGIQRDVRFAERVYRQGDRVWIARELPPASAHAEHDHANAHAGHKHADTDTAPRWIERDAKGALTVRVVSESQQKNYAVEPAEYSNIGFDGSWATAYHLLDPVALKGMRAEGPVRNGVQTYRSTQGERTVTVDWDVAGQYPRRVESRNATGTQRKLTRVTTLPAPAAAPWEHAQRYTAADYTDLMD
;
A
#
# COMPACT_ATOMS: atom_id res chain seq x y z
N MET A 1 2.44 -80.97 -27.83
CA MET A 1 3.92 -81.03 -27.67
C MET A 1 4.54 -80.24 -28.81
N THR A 2 5.53 -79.38 -28.50
CA THR A 2 6.56 -78.77 -29.40
C THR A 2 6.06 -77.87 -30.56
N ARG A 3 6.61 -76.69 -30.89
CA ARG A 3 7.78 -75.90 -30.47
C ARG A 3 7.59 -74.45 -31.01
N SER A 4 8.00 -73.48 -30.19
CA SER A 4 8.81 -72.26 -30.45
C SER A 4 8.79 -71.55 -31.82
N VAL A 5 8.70 -70.21 -31.80
CA VAL A 5 9.82 -69.29 -32.19
C VAL A 5 9.74 -67.97 -31.38
N ARG A 6 10.90 -67.55 -30.88
CA ARG A 6 11.21 -66.29 -30.17
C ARG A 6 11.32 -65.12 -31.15
N ILE A 7 11.14 -63.87 -30.69
CA ILE A 7 12.09 -62.76 -30.94
C ILE A 7 11.74 -61.58 -30.00
N LEU A 8 12.81 -61.03 -29.40
CA LEU A 8 12.86 -59.86 -28.54
C LEU A 8 12.54 -58.57 -29.33
N PHE A 9 12.07 -57.51 -28.65
CA PHE A 9 12.84 -56.28 -28.43
C PHE A 9 11.98 -55.25 -27.68
N SER A 10 12.46 -54.86 -26.50
CA SER A 10 12.04 -53.66 -25.79
C SER A 10 12.52 -52.42 -26.56
N PHE A 11 11.68 -51.39 -26.70
CA PHE A 11 12.12 -50.00 -26.59
C PHE A 11 10.92 -49.11 -26.20
N ALA A 12 11.07 -48.47 -25.05
CA ALA A 12 10.17 -47.43 -24.56
C ALA A 12 10.36 -46.15 -25.35
N LEU A 13 9.26 -45.43 -25.61
CA LEU A 13 9.29 -43.98 -25.80
C LEU A 13 7.97 -43.39 -25.27
N ALA A 14 7.99 -42.99 -24.00
CA ALA A 14 6.95 -42.17 -23.41
C ALA A 14 7.14 -40.73 -23.91
N ALA A 15 6.22 -40.24 -24.73
CA ALA A 15 6.19 -38.85 -25.14
C ALA A 15 5.68 -38.00 -23.97
N LEU A 16 6.58 -37.28 -23.28
CA LEU A 16 6.21 -36.16 -22.42
C LEU A 16 5.76 -35.00 -23.32
N ALA A 17 4.46 -34.75 -23.37
CA ALA A 17 3.93 -33.49 -23.87
C ALA A 17 4.22 -32.40 -22.82
N ALA A 18 5.28 -31.61 -23.06
CA ALA A 18 5.51 -30.38 -22.33
C ALA A 18 4.48 -29.34 -22.77
N THR A 19 3.45 -29.10 -21.94
CA THR A 19 2.59 -27.93 -22.10
C THR A 19 3.40 -26.70 -21.73
N ALA A 20 3.91 -26.00 -22.75
CA ALA A 20 4.44 -24.65 -22.60
C ALA A 20 3.32 -23.75 -22.06
N GLN A 21 3.37 -23.44 -20.77
CA GLN A 21 2.53 -22.42 -20.17
C GLN A 21 2.94 -21.10 -20.82
N ALA A 22 2.07 -20.56 -21.68
CA ALA A 22 2.24 -19.22 -22.21
C ALA A 22 2.26 -18.24 -21.03
N ALA A 23 3.42 -17.66 -20.74
CA ALA A 23 3.53 -16.48 -19.91
C ALA A 23 2.67 -15.39 -20.57
N GLY A 24 1.58 -15.01 -19.89
CA GLY A 24 0.78 -13.86 -20.31
C GLY A 24 1.65 -12.61 -20.43
N PRO A 25 1.28 -11.63 -21.26
CA PRO A 25 2.05 -10.41 -21.39
C PRO A 25 2.20 -9.77 -20.00
N ALA A 26 3.45 -9.59 -19.56
CA ALA A 26 3.76 -8.75 -18.43
C ALA A 26 3.16 -7.38 -18.74
N SER A 27 2.03 -7.06 -18.11
CA SER A 27 1.47 -5.71 -18.17
C SER A 27 2.58 -4.81 -17.65
N SER A 28 3.13 -3.95 -18.51
CA SER A 28 4.08 -2.93 -18.07
C SER A 28 3.30 -2.01 -17.15
N HIS A 29 3.24 -2.34 -15.87
CA HIS A 29 2.56 -1.51 -14.90
C HIS A 29 3.33 -0.19 -14.87
N SER A 30 2.74 0.87 -15.43
CA SER A 30 3.32 2.20 -15.38
C SER A 30 3.33 2.69 -13.93
N LEU A 31 4.41 3.33 -13.52
CA LEU A 31 4.51 3.95 -12.21
C LEU A 31 3.35 4.95 -12.03
N THR A 32 2.50 4.72 -11.04
CA THR A 32 1.43 5.64 -10.67
C THR A 32 1.84 6.40 -9.43
N ALA A 33 1.79 7.74 -9.49
CA ALA A 33 2.01 8.62 -8.35
C ALA A 33 0.66 9.24 -7.91
N LEU A 34 0.34 9.15 -6.63
CA LEU A 34 -0.89 9.63 -6.03
C LEU A 34 -0.57 10.52 -4.82
N ARG A 35 -1.36 11.57 -4.63
CA ARG A 35 -1.43 12.33 -3.38
C ARG A 35 -2.70 11.95 -2.64
N VAL A 36 -2.55 11.51 -1.41
CA VAL A 36 -3.65 11.07 -0.53
C VAL A 36 -3.76 12.08 0.60
N GLU A 37 -4.83 12.88 0.60
CA GLU A 37 -5.10 13.86 1.64
C GLU A 37 -6.12 13.31 2.63
N HIS A 38 -5.81 13.38 3.92
CA HIS A 38 -6.70 12.97 5.00
C HIS A 38 -7.16 14.18 5.81
N ARG A 39 -8.47 14.23 6.10
CA ARG A 39 -9.07 15.20 7.01
C ARG A 39 -10.00 14.48 7.97
N LEU A 40 -9.72 14.60 9.25
CA LEU A 40 -10.54 14.05 10.32
C LEU A 40 -11.05 15.22 11.17
N SER A 41 -12.34 15.21 11.48
CA SER A 41 -12.98 16.18 12.36
C SER A 41 -13.83 15.41 13.36
N SER A 42 -13.70 15.75 14.64
CA SER A 42 -14.52 15.21 15.71
C SER A 42 -14.90 16.29 16.71
N LEU A 43 -16.18 16.36 17.08
CA LEU A 43 -16.68 17.15 18.20
C LEU A 43 -16.92 16.21 19.39
N GLY A 44 -16.18 16.43 20.47
CA GLY A 44 -16.35 15.69 21.73
C GLY A 44 -17.58 16.14 22.51
N THR A 45 -18.01 15.33 23.48
CA THR A 45 -19.10 15.66 24.40
C THR A 45 -18.74 16.82 25.35
N ASP A 46 -17.45 17.10 25.48
CA ASP A 46 -16.87 18.26 26.17
C ASP A 46 -17.00 19.57 25.37
N GLY A 47 -17.56 19.52 24.15
CA GLY A 47 -17.66 20.66 23.25
C GLY A 47 -16.35 20.97 22.50
N ILE A 48 -15.30 20.15 22.65
CA ILE A 48 -14.01 20.38 22.00
C ILE A 48 -14.02 19.79 20.59
N GLN A 49 -13.77 20.65 19.60
CA GLN A 49 -13.51 20.23 18.23
C GLN A 49 -12.03 19.91 18.03
N ARG A 50 -11.75 18.74 17.43
CA ARG A 50 -10.42 18.31 17.01
C ARG A 50 -10.41 18.11 15.50
N ASP A 51 -9.48 18.78 14.83
CA ASP A 51 -9.22 18.67 13.41
C ASP A 51 -7.82 18.13 13.17
N VAL A 52 -7.71 17.05 12.39
CA VAL A 52 -6.42 16.48 11.96
C VAL A 52 -6.36 16.50 10.45
N ARG A 53 -5.23 16.98 9.92
CA ARG A 53 -4.97 17.05 8.48
C ARG A 53 -3.54 16.65 8.18
N PHE A 54 -3.37 15.76 7.23
CA PHE A 54 -2.07 15.39 6.69
C PHE A 54 -2.25 14.87 5.27
N ALA A 55 -1.15 14.78 4.54
CA ALA A 55 -1.11 14.15 3.24
C ALA A 55 -0.01 13.09 3.18
N GLU A 56 -0.18 12.15 2.26
CA GLU A 56 0.81 11.14 1.90
C GLU A 56 1.01 11.14 0.39
N ARG A 57 2.23 10.81 -0.04
CA ARG A 57 2.52 10.46 -1.42
C ARG A 57 2.58 8.95 -1.52
N VAL A 58 1.83 8.40 -2.46
CA VAL A 58 1.80 6.97 -2.76
C VAL A 58 2.33 6.74 -4.16
N TYR A 59 3.34 5.91 -4.29
CA TYR A 59 3.82 5.42 -5.58
C TYR A 59 3.55 3.93 -5.64
N ARG A 60 3.02 3.45 -6.76
CA ARG A 60 2.78 2.03 -6.95
C ARG A 60 3.08 1.58 -8.37
N GLN A 61 3.64 0.38 -8.49
CA GLN A 61 4.01 -0.21 -9.76
C GLN A 61 4.14 -1.73 -9.59
N GLY A 62 3.36 -2.50 -10.36
CA GLY A 62 3.37 -3.97 -10.24
C GLY A 62 3.13 -4.42 -8.80
N ASP A 63 4.09 -5.14 -8.22
CA ASP A 63 4.05 -5.62 -6.84
C ASP A 63 4.86 -4.75 -5.85
N ARG A 64 4.97 -3.44 -6.13
CA ARG A 64 5.61 -2.48 -5.23
C ARG A 64 4.70 -1.31 -4.88
N VAL A 65 4.73 -0.91 -3.61
CA VAL A 65 4.09 0.30 -3.09
C VAL A 65 5.09 1.06 -2.21
N TRP A 66 5.11 2.37 -2.36
CA TRP A 66 5.81 3.31 -1.50
C TRP A 66 4.83 4.31 -0.95
N ILE A 67 4.83 4.53 0.37
CA ILE A 67 3.97 5.50 1.05
C ILE A 67 4.85 6.40 1.91
N ALA A 68 4.83 7.71 1.67
CA ALA A 68 5.59 8.67 2.46
C ALA A 68 4.68 9.80 2.95
N ARG A 69 4.87 10.24 4.20
CA ARG A 69 4.23 11.45 4.72
C ARG A 69 4.68 12.65 3.88
N GLU A 70 3.75 13.48 3.42
CA GLU A 70 4.08 14.78 2.86
C GLU A 70 4.27 15.78 4.01
N LEU A 71 5.54 16.01 4.37
CA LEU A 71 5.90 16.95 5.41
C LEU A 71 5.95 18.39 4.85
N PRO A 72 5.32 19.36 5.52
CA PRO A 72 5.55 20.77 5.24
C PRO A 72 7.04 21.13 5.30
N PRO A 73 7.55 22.04 4.45
CA PRO A 73 8.95 22.49 4.54
C PRO A 73 9.34 22.98 5.94
N ALA A 74 8.42 23.64 6.64
CA ALA A 74 8.63 24.12 8.01
C ALA A 74 8.87 22.99 9.04
N SER A 75 8.36 21.77 8.81
CA SER A 75 8.63 20.61 9.68
C SER A 75 9.88 19.84 9.26
N ALA A 76 10.29 19.90 7.99
CA ALA A 76 11.51 19.25 7.52
C ALA A 76 12.79 19.85 8.14
N HIS A 77 12.77 21.13 8.53
CA HIS A 77 13.90 21.79 9.20
C HIS A 77 14.02 21.47 10.69
N ALA A 78 12.96 21.01 11.36
CA ALA A 78 13.04 20.62 12.77
C ALA A 78 13.92 19.37 12.96
N GLU A 79 13.96 18.47 11.96
CA GLU A 79 14.83 17.28 11.98
C GLU A 79 16.33 17.64 11.99
N HIS A 80 16.71 18.81 11.44
CA HIS A 80 18.09 19.31 11.44
C HIS A 80 18.46 20.02 12.75
N ASP A 81 17.53 20.75 13.38
CA ASP A 81 17.82 21.46 14.64
C ASP A 81 17.96 20.50 15.83
N HIS A 82 17.31 19.34 15.78
CA HIS A 82 17.51 18.28 16.78
C HIS A 82 18.80 17.45 16.57
N ALA A 83 19.58 17.71 15.52
CA ALA A 83 20.88 17.04 15.33
C ALA A 83 21.96 17.52 16.34
N ASN A 84 21.72 18.62 17.06
CA ASN A 84 22.69 19.22 17.98
C ASN A 84 22.29 19.14 19.48
N ALA A 85 21.22 18.42 19.83
CA ALA A 85 20.77 18.31 21.22
C ALA A 85 20.98 16.89 21.77
N HIS A 86 22.12 16.70 22.44
CA HIS A 86 22.45 15.64 23.41
C HIS A 86 22.38 14.16 22.95
N ALA A 87 23.46 13.43 23.25
CA ALA A 87 23.61 12.00 23.09
C ALA A 87 22.62 11.19 23.98
N GLY A 88 21.38 11.09 23.53
CA GLY A 88 20.36 10.15 23.98
C GLY A 88 19.67 9.57 22.75
N HIS A 89 19.47 8.25 22.76
CA HIS A 89 18.92 7.40 21.69
C HIS A 89 18.00 8.14 20.70
N LYS A 90 18.49 8.33 19.47
CA LYS A 90 17.75 8.97 18.39
C LYS A 90 16.77 7.94 17.81
N HIS A 91 15.55 7.90 18.33
CA HIS A 91 14.47 7.19 17.64
C HIS A 91 14.31 7.84 16.26
N ALA A 92 14.52 7.05 15.19
CA ALA A 92 14.10 7.50 13.87
C ALA A 92 12.60 7.78 13.94
N ASP A 93 12.13 8.89 13.34
CA ASP A 93 10.72 9.22 13.33
C ASP A 93 9.96 8.24 12.43
N THR A 94 9.59 7.09 13.01
CA THR A 94 8.93 5.97 12.31
C THR A 94 7.56 6.35 11.76
N ASP A 95 6.94 7.39 12.34
CA ASP A 95 5.59 7.84 11.98
C ASP A 95 5.57 8.64 10.67
N THR A 96 6.70 9.23 10.30
CA THR A 96 6.88 10.04 9.09
C THR A 96 7.76 9.36 8.05
N ALA A 97 8.59 8.39 8.46
CA ALA A 97 9.45 7.63 7.59
C ALA A 97 8.68 6.92 6.47
N PRO A 98 9.21 6.91 5.23
CA PRO A 98 8.59 6.19 4.14
C PRO A 98 8.47 4.69 4.39
N ARG A 99 7.32 4.13 4.01
CA ARG A 99 7.08 2.70 3.96
C ARG A 99 7.28 2.18 2.55
N TRP A 100 8.09 1.16 2.39
CA TRP A 100 8.26 0.42 1.15
C TRP A 100 7.75 -1.01 1.31
N ILE A 101 6.71 -1.34 0.56
CA ILE A 101 6.01 -2.63 0.60
C ILE A 101 6.20 -3.32 -0.74
N GLU A 102 6.68 -4.56 -0.71
CA GLU A 102 6.74 -5.44 -1.86
C GLU A 102 5.92 -6.69 -1.62
N ARG A 103 5.31 -7.22 -2.67
CA ARG A 103 4.59 -8.50 -2.63
C ARG A 103 5.28 -9.50 -3.55
N ASP A 104 5.56 -10.69 -3.06
CA ASP A 104 6.12 -11.75 -3.89
C ASP A 104 5.03 -12.50 -4.69
N ALA A 105 5.44 -13.43 -5.55
CA ALA A 105 4.53 -14.23 -6.37
C ALA A 105 3.59 -15.15 -5.57
N LYS A 106 3.91 -15.44 -4.30
CA LYS A 106 3.07 -16.22 -3.38
C LYS A 106 2.13 -15.34 -2.55
N GLY A 107 2.24 -14.02 -2.67
CA GLY A 107 1.47 -13.05 -1.91
C GLY A 107 2.08 -12.66 -0.56
N ALA A 108 3.29 -13.13 -0.24
CA ALA A 108 3.98 -12.73 0.98
C ALA A 108 4.47 -11.28 0.86
N LEU A 109 4.42 -10.55 1.96
CA LEU A 109 4.82 -9.14 2.00
C LEU A 109 6.22 -8.98 2.57
N THR A 110 7.03 -8.17 1.92
CA THR A 110 8.24 -7.59 2.51
C THR A 110 7.96 -6.12 2.77
N VAL A 111 7.99 -5.73 4.04
CA VAL A 111 7.69 -4.36 4.49
C VAL A 111 8.93 -3.76 5.10
N ARG A 112 9.25 -2.53 4.69
CA ARG A 112 10.41 -1.79 5.17
C ARG A 112 10.01 -0.38 5.56
N VAL A 113 10.58 0.11 6.65
CA VAL A 113 10.67 1.55 6.93
C VAL A 113 12.01 2.05 6.39
N VAL A 114 11.99 3.13 5.62
CA VAL A 114 13.18 3.67 4.95
C VAL A 114 13.67 4.91 5.66
N SER A 115 14.94 4.93 6.07
CA SER A 115 15.60 6.12 6.60
C SER A 115 16.59 6.66 5.58
N GLU A 116 16.25 7.80 4.97
CA GLU A 116 17.16 8.48 4.03
C GLU A 116 18.40 9.04 4.75
N SER A 117 18.23 9.56 5.96
CA SER A 117 19.33 10.15 6.75
C SER A 117 20.36 9.13 7.23
N GLN A 118 19.92 7.91 7.56
CA GLN A 118 20.82 6.82 7.93
C GLN A 118 21.21 5.93 6.74
N GLN A 119 20.61 6.15 5.57
CA GLN A 119 20.73 5.29 4.40
C GLN A 119 20.49 3.82 4.75
N LYS A 120 19.39 3.56 5.50
CA LYS A 120 18.99 2.25 5.99
C LYS A 120 17.57 1.88 5.56
N ASN A 121 17.37 0.59 5.32
CA ASN A 121 16.06 -0.03 5.16
C ASN A 121 15.81 -0.97 6.34
N TYR A 122 14.88 -0.61 7.21
CA TYR A 122 14.51 -1.37 8.39
C TYR A 122 13.42 -2.38 8.04
N ALA A 123 13.73 -3.67 8.06
CA ALA A 123 12.75 -4.73 7.84
C ALA A 123 11.76 -4.77 9.00
N VAL A 124 10.46 -4.75 8.66
CA VAL A 124 9.38 -4.72 9.65
C VAL A 124 8.67 -6.07 9.62
N GLU A 125 8.64 -6.73 10.77
CA GLU A 125 7.93 -7.99 10.95
C GLU A 125 6.41 -7.76 11.07
N PRO A 126 5.55 -8.74 10.72
CA PRO A 126 4.10 -8.58 10.77
C PRO A 126 3.54 -8.13 12.12
N ALA A 127 4.18 -8.52 13.23
CA ALA A 127 3.80 -8.10 14.58
C ALA A 127 3.94 -6.58 14.79
N GLU A 128 4.81 -5.93 14.01
CA GLU A 128 5.15 -4.51 14.13
C GLU A 128 4.39 -3.62 13.12
N TYR A 129 3.57 -4.20 12.23
CA TYR A 129 2.88 -3.44 11.18
C TYR A 129 2.00 -2.30 11.74
N SER A 130 1.31 -2.55 12.86
CA SER A 130 0.49 -1.51 13.48
C SER A 130 1.30 -0.32 13.96
N ASN A 131 2.55 -0.54 14.38
CA ASN A 131 3.44 0.49 14.92
C ASN A 131 3.89 1.47 13.84
N ILE A 132 3.85 1.06 12.58
CA ILE A 132 4.16 1.92 11.41
C ILE A 132 2.90 2.37 10.66
N GLY A 133 1.70 2.12 11.22
CA GLY A 133 0.42 2.47 10.58
C GLY A 133 0.07 1.64 9.35
N PHE A 134 0.56 0.41 9.24
CA PHE A 134 0.19 -0.54 8.19
C PHE A 134 -0.74 -1.63 8.75
N ASP A 135 -1.78 -2.00 8.01
CA ASP A 135 -2.80 -2.97 8.42
C ASP A 135 -2.50 -4.42 7.96
N GLY A 136 -1.36 -4.64 7.30
CA GLY A 136 -1.00 -5.92 6.70
C GLY A 136 -1.71 -6.21 5.36
N SER A 137 -2.57 -5.31 4.87
CA SER A 137 -3.34 -5.53 3.64
C SER A 137 -2.63 -4.95 2.42
N TRP A 138 -2.15 -5.84 1.55
CA TRP A 138 -1.67 -5.45 0.23
C TRP A 138 -2.74 -4.70 -0.58
N ALA A 139 -3.99 -5.18 -0.54
CA ALA A 139 -5.08 -4.56 -1.27
C ALA A 139 -5.32 -3.13 -0.80
N THR A 140 -5.30 -2.89 0.51
CA THR A 140 -5.40 -1.53 1.07
C THR A 140 -4.20 -0.67 0.67
N ALA A 141 -2.97 -1.17 0.77
CA ALA A 141 -1.78 -0.40 0.38
C ALA A 141 -1.77 -0.02 -1.11
N TYR A 142 -2.10 -0.97 -1.99
CA TYR A 142 -2.02 -0.80 -3.44
C TYR A 142 -3.21 -0.01 -4.01
N HIS A 143 -4.42 -0.26 -3.51
CA HIS A 143 -5.65 0.36 -4.01
C HIS A 143 -6.17 1.51 -3.14
N LEU A 144 -5.53 1.79 -1.99
CA LEU A 144 -5.94 2.75 -0.95
C LEU A 144 -7.28 2.43 -0.26
N LEU A 145 -7.95 1.36 -0.71
CA LEU A 145 -9.16 0.75 -0.20
C LEU A 145 -9.23 -0.65 -0.82
N ASP A 146 -9.47 -1.69 -0.02
CA ASP A 146 -9.67 -3.04 -0.57
C ASP A 146 -10.87 -3.05 -1.54
N PRO A 147 -10.68 -3.37 -2.84
CA PRO A 147 -11.77 -3.42 -3.82
C PRO A 147 -12.88 -4.40 -3.45
N VAL A 148 -12.60 -5.43 -2.64
CA VAL A 148 -13.61 -6.38 -2.15
C VAL A 148 -14.65 -5.68 -1.28
N ALA A 149 -14.26 -4.64 -0.53
CA ALA A 149 -15.18 -3.87 0.31
C ALA A 149 -16.30 -3.20 -0.51
N LEU A 150 -16.05 -2.85 -1.78
CA LEU A 150 -17.05 -2.23 -2.65
C LEU A 150 -18.21 -3.18 -2.98
N LYS A 151 -18.01 -4.50 -2.95
CA LYS A 151 -19.05 -5.49 -3.20
C LYS A 151 -20.17 -5.46 -2.15
N GLY A 152 -19.83 -5.04 -0.91
CA GLY A 152 -20.79 -4.86 0.18
C GLY A 152 -21.49 -3.50 0.17
N MET A 153 -21.20 -2.63 -0.80
CA MET A 153 -21.76 -1.28 -0.90
C MET A 153 -22.77 -1.19 -2.05
N ARG A 154 -23.78 -0.32 -1.91
CA ARG A 154 -24.72 -0.02 -2.99
C ARG A 154 -24.07 0.94 -3.99
N ALA A 155 -24.03 0.56 -5.27
CA ALA A 155 -23.67 1.48 -6.34
C ALA A 155 -24.74 2.58 -6.49
N GLU A 156 -24.32 3.84 -6.58
CA GLU A 156 -25.19 5.00 -6.79
C GLU A 156 -25.15 5.43 -8.25
N GLY A 157 -26.18 5.04 -9.02
CA GLY A 157 -26.27 5.39 -10.43
C GLY A 157 -25.15 4.77 -11.30
N PRO A 158 -25.09 5.15 -12.58
CA PRO A 158 -24.09 4.63 -13.51
C PRO A 158 -22.71 5.31 -13.30
N VAL A 159 -21.67 4.68 -13.83
CA VAL A 159 -20.32 5.26 -13.94
C VAL A 159 -20.39 6.58 -14.72
N ARG A 160 -19.77 7.64 -14.19
CA ARG A 160 -19.65 8.95 -14.85
C ARG A 160 -18.21 9.43 -14.79
N ASN A 161 -17.65 9.87 -15.92
CA ASN A 161 -16.26 10.36 -16.02
C ASN A 161 -15.23 9.38 -15.43
N GLY A 162 -15.44 8.08 -15.65
CA GLY A 162 -14.58 7.00 -15.14
C GLY A 162 -14.74 6.70 -13.65
N VAL A 163 -15.74 7.29 -12.97
CA VAL A 163 -15.96 7.13 -11.53
C VAL A 163 -17.29 6.43 -11.23
N GLN A 164 -17.27 5.41 -10.37
CA GLN A 164 -18.46 4.81 -9.77
C GLN A 164 -18.58 5.26 -8.31
N THR A 165 -19.72 5.84 -7.94
CA THR A 165 -20.00 6.13 -6.52
C THR A 165 -20.64 4.91 -5.86
N TYR A 166 -20.16 4.56 -4.67
CA TYR A 166 -20.71 3.53 -3.80
C TYR A 166 -21.09 4.13 -2.45
N ARG A 167 -22.18 3.65 -1.86
CA ARG A 167 -22.62 4.06 -0.53
C ARG A 167 -22.99 2.84 0.33
N SER A 168 -22.59 2.87 1.59
CA SER A 168 -23.12 1.99 2.62
C SER A 168 -23.51 2.79 3.85
N THR A 169 -24.51 2.29 4.57
CA THR A 169 -24.92 2.81 5.87
C THR A 169 -25.01 1.63 6.82
N GLN A 170 -24.28 1.70 7.92
CA GLN A 170 -24.25 0.67 8.97
C GLN A 170 -24.44 1.37 10.31
N GLY A 171 -25.56 1.12 10.97
CA GLY A 171 -25.98 1.88 12.15
C GLY A 171 -26.00 3.38 11.86
N GLU A 172 -25.31 4.16 12.70
CA GLU A 172 -25.22 5.61 12.55
C GLU A 172 -24.13 6.06 11.55
N ARG A 173 -23.33 5.15 10.99
CA ARG A 173 -22.21 5.50 10.11
C ARG A 173 -22.63 5.35 8.65
N THR A 174 -22.44 6.41 7.87
CA THR A 174 -22.55 6.37 6.40
C THR A 174 -21.16 6.50 5.79
N VAL A 175 -20.84 5.63 4.84
CA VAL A 175 -19.62 5.65 4.03
C VAL A 175 -19.98 5.90 2.57
N THR A 176 -19.29 6.82 1.92
CA THR A 176 -19.39 7.08 0.48
C THR A 176 -18.00 6.95 -0.15
N VAL A 177 -17.90 6.18 -1.22
CA VAL A 177 -16.66 5.97 -1.97
C VAL A 177 -16.89 6.39 -3.41
N ASP A 178 -16.10 7.33 -3.91
CA ASP A 178 -16.03 7.67 -5.34
C ASP A 178 -14.85 6.92 -5.94
N TRP A 179 -15.11 5.79 -6.60
CA TRP A 179 -14.10 4.85 -7.09
C TRP A 179 -13.68 5.14 -8.53
N ASP A 180 -12.38 5.34 -8.77
CA ASP A 180 -11.83 5.39 -10.12
C ASP A 180 -11.77 3.98 -10.72
N VAL A 181 -12.56 3.72 -11.76
CA VAL A 181 -12.70 2.38 -12.35
C VAL A 181 -11.41 1.94 -13.04
N ALA A 182 -10.78 2.84 -13.81
CA ALA A 182 -9.58 2.53 -14.57
C ALA A 182 -8.33 2.53 -13.67
N GLY A 183 -8.25 3.52 -12.78
CA GLY A 183 -7.17 3.63 -11.81
C GLY A 183 -7.24 2.58 -10.71
N GLN A 184 -8.41 2.01 -10.40
CA GLN A 184 -8.58 1.09 -9.28
C GLN A 184 -8.10 1.68 -7.95
N TYR A 185 -8.56 2.87 -7.62
CA TYR A 185 -8.38 3.51 -6.31
C TYR A 185 -9.55 4.48 -6.04
N PRO A 186 -9.87 4.83 -4.79
CA PRO A 186 -10.89 5.81 -4.50
C PRO A 186 -10.39 7.23 -4.77
N ARG A 187 -11.06 8.02 -5.61
CA ARG A 187 -10.81 9.47 -5.68
C ARG A 187 -11.27 10.17 -4.39
N ARG A 188 -12.25 9.60 -3.70
CA ARG A 188 -12.74 10.07 -2.41
C ARG A 188 -13.30 8.93 -1.58
N VAL A 189 -13.00 8.94 -0.29
CA VAL A 189 -13.68 8.13 0.73
C VAL A 189 -14.15 9.10 1.81
N GLU A 190 -15.44 9.11 2.08
CA GLU A 190 -16.01 9.88 3.18
C GLU A 190 -16.79 8.98 4.10
N SER A 191 -16.48 9.04 5.39
CA SER A 191 -17.32 8.47 6.43
C SER A 191 -17.82 9.56 7.37
N ARG A 192 -19.12 9.56 7.66
CA ARG A 192 -19.78 10.49 8.60
C ARG A 192 -20.76 9.76 9.52
N ASN A 193 -20.83 10.16 10.79
CA ASN A 193 -21.91 9.69 11.67
C ASN A 193 -23.21 10.46 11.39
N ALA A 194 -24.33 9.96 11.91
CA ALA A 194 -25.66 10.52 11.67
C ALA A 194 -25.81 11.95 12.20
N THR A 195 -25.17 12.27 13.33
CA THR A 195 -25.21 13.59 13.97
C THR A 195 -24.23 14.60 13.34
N GLY A 196 -23.35 14.17 12.44
CA GLY A 196 -22.34 15.01 11.79
C GLY A 196 -21.16 15.41 12.68
N THR A 197 -21.13 14.97 13.95
CA THR A 197 -20.05 15.31 14.89
C THR A 197 -18.72 14.62 14.57
N GLN A 198 -18.74 13.56 13.75
CA GLN A 198 -17.54 12.84 13.33
C GLN A 198 -17.50 12.65 11.82
N ARG A 199 -16.43 13.14 11.19
CA ARG A 199 -16.19 13.01 9.76
C ARG A 199 -14.74 12.64 9.47
N LYS A 200 -14.54 11.64 8.61
CA LYS A 200 -13.26 11.30 7.99
C LYS A 200 -13.41 11.44 6.50
N LEU A 201 -12.56 12.23 5.87
CA LEU A 201 -12.50 12.43 4.43
C LEU A 201 -11.09 12.11 3.96
N THR A 202 -10.98 11.16 3.04
CA THR A 202 -9.79 10.93 2.23
C THR A 202 -10.07 11.42 0.82
N ARG A 203 -9.15 12.19 0.23
CA ARG A 203 -9.16 12.55 -1.20
C ARG A 203 -7.88 12.06 -1.85
N VAL A 204 -8.01 11.50 -3.05
CA VAL A 204 -6.87 11.00 -3.82
C VAL A 204 -6.82 11.72 -5.15
N THR A 205 -5.66 12.25 -5.49
CA THR A 205 -5.39 12.91 -6.76
C THR A 205 -4.16 12.30 -7.41
N THR A 206 -4.15 12.24 -8.74
CA THR A 206 -2.98 11.82 -9.50
C THR A 206 -1.92 12.92 -9.48
N LEU A 207 -0.68 12.52 -9.32
CA LEU A 207 0.49 13.37 -9.51
C LEU A 207 1.20 12.98 -10.82
N PRO A 208 1.99 13.89 -11.42
CA PRO A 208 2.94 13.51 -12.45
C PRO A 208 3.86 12.40 -11.93
N ALA A 209 4.05 11.34 -12.71
CA ALA A 209 4.97 10.27 -12.35
C ALA A 209 6.42 10.82 -12.36
N PRO A 210 7.24 10.52 -11.34
CA PRO A 210 8.65 10.88 -11.35
C PRO A 210 9.42 10.07 -12.41
N ALA A 211 10.59 10.55 -12.81
CA ALA A 211 11.44 9.87 -13.78
C ALA A 211 11.95 8.50 -13.30
N ALA A 212 12.11 8.34 -11.99
CA ALA A 212 12.50 7.11 -11.32
C ALA A 212 11.61 6.89 -10.10
N ALA A 213 11.31 5.63 -9.79
CA ALA A 213 10.56 5.32 -8.59
C ALA A 213 11.42 5.50 -7.32
N PRO A 214 10.82 5.89 -6.17
CA PRO A 214 11.60 6.18 -4.96
C PRO A 214 12.37 4.96 -4.42
N TRP A 215 11.83 3.75 -4.59
CA TRP A 215 12.50 2.53 -4.18
C TRP A 215 13.80 2.23 -4.96
N GLU A 216 13.98 2.76 -6.17
CA GLU A 216 15.22 2.55 -6.93
C GLU A 216 16.44 3.17 -6.22
N HIS A 217 16.23 4.28 -5.51
CA HIS A 217 17.24 4.87 -4.67
C HIS A 217 17.41 4.10 -3.36
N ALA A 218 16.29 3.79 -2.69
CA ALA A 218 16.29 3.08 -1.41
C ALA A 218 16.88 1.66 -1.49
N GLN A 219 16.83 0.99 -2.63
CA GLN A 219 17.46 -0.33 -2.85
C GLN A 219 18.96 -0.36 -2.55
N ARG A 220 19.62 0.79 -2.55
CA ARG A 220 21.06 0.93 -2.28
C ARG A 220 21.38 1.06 -0.79
N TYR A 221 20.36 1.21 0.04
CA TYR A 221 20.51 1.40 1.48
C TYR A 221 20.77 0.09 2.19
N THR A 222 21.52 0.16 3.28
CA THR A 222 21.90 -1.00 4.09
C THR A 222 20.66 -1.57 4.79
N ALA A 223 20.52 -2.89 4.79
CA ALA A 223 19.45 -3.55 5.55
C ALA A 223 19.73 -3.48 7.06
N ALA A 224 18.67 -3.28 7.85
CA ALA A 224 18.67 -3.32 9.31
C ALA A 224 17.33 -3.90 9.78
N ASP A 225 17.22 -4.25 11.06
CA ASP A 225 15.97 -4.75 11.63
C ASP A 225 15.21 -3.61 12.32
N TYR A 226 13.89 -3.57 12.19
CA TYR A 226 13.08 -2.51 12.80
C TYR A 226 13.26 -2.42 14.32
N THR A 227 13.59 -3.52 14.98
CA THR A 227 13.93 -3.55 16.42
C THR A 227 15.15 -2.70 16.76
N ASP A 228 16.09 -2.50 15.83
CA ASP A 228 17.25 -1.63 16.02
C ASP A 228 16.87 -0.14 16.21
N LEU A 229 15.60 0.24 15.93
CA LEU A 229 15.07 1.59 16.20
C LEU A 229 14.49 1.73 17.61
N MET A 230 14.31 0.61 18.32
CA MET A 230 13.68 0.55 19.64
C MET A 230 14.69 0.49 20.79
N ASP A 231 15.95 0.16 20.48
CA ASP A 231 17.08 0.07 21.42
C ASP A 231 17.90 1.39 21.49
#